data_AF-A0A4V6AVT1-F1
#
_entry.id   AF-A0A4V6AVT1-F1
#
_cell.length_a   1.000
_cell.length_b   1.000
_cell.length_c   1.000
_cell.angle_alpha   90.00
_cell.angle_beta   90.00
_cell.angle_gamma   90.00
#
_symmetry.space_group_name_H-M   'P 1'
#
loop_
_entity.id
_entity.type
_entity.pdbx_description
1 polymer ?
#
loop_
_entity_poly.entity_id
_entity_poly.type
_entity_poly.pdbx_seq_one_letter_code
_entity_poly.pdbx_strand_id
1 'polypeptide(L)'
;MNAELDRFIRVYLSLEQAYDTSGYLRPTLHAFADEYVTAVKDGLESALRSREVSTEAYERLTDVEFCSEDSLYEYLNRMYAYLFLGREPQPTPPG
;
A
#
# COMPACT_ATOMS: atom_id res chain seq x y z
N MET A 1 5.32 -7.11 8.85
CA MET A 1 3.98 -6.99 8.24
C MET A 1 3.21 -8.28 8.46
N ASN A 2 1.88 -8.23 8.53
CA ASN A 2 1.06 -9.45 8.53
C ASN A 2 0.93 -10.03 7.11
N ALA A 3 0.41 -11.25 7.00
CA ALA A 3 0.35 -11.99 5.73
C ALA A 3 -0.63 -11.34 4.73
N GLU A 4 -1.71 -10.74 5.22
CA GLU A 4 -2.74 -10.10 4.41
C GLU A 4 -2.23 -8.81 3.77
N LEU A 5 -1.51 -7.97 4.53
CA LEU A 5 -0.87 -6.79 3.97
C LEU A 5 0.21 -7.17 2.96
N ASP A 6 1.09 -8.12 3.29
CA ASP A 6 2.15 -8.58 2.37
C ASP A 6 1.56 -9.03 1.03
N ARG A 7 0.52 -9.87 1.10
CA ARG A 7 -0.21 -10.33 -0.09
C ARG A 7 -0.87 -9.18 -0.84
N PHE A 8 -1.51 -8.24 -0.14
CA PHE A 8 -2.15 -7.08 -0.77
C PHE A 8 -1.13 -6.24 -1.53
N ILE A 9 0.00 -5.90 -0.90
CA ILE A 9 1.08 -5.12 -1.53
C ILE A 9 1.61 -5.84 -2.76
N ARG A 10 1.92 -7.14 -2.65
CA ARG A 10 2.45 -7.95 -3.75
C ARG A 10 1.52 -8.01 -4.95
N VAL A 11 0.21 -8.11 -4.73
CA VAL A 11 -0.78 -8.32 -5.81
C VAL A 11 -1.24 -7.00 -6.41
N TYR A 12 -1.50 -5.99 -5.58
CA TYR A 12 -2.19 -4.79 -6.00
C TYR A 12 -1.32 -3.54 -6.02
N LEU A 13 -0.13 -3.58 -5.44
CA LEU A 13 0.84 -2.49 -5.45
C LEU A 13 2.16 -2.88 -6.12
N SER A 14 2.16 -3.92 -6.95
CA SER A 14 3.29 -4.20 -7.86
C SER A 14 3.45 -3.09 -8.90
N LEU A 15 4.62 -2.99 -9.53
CA LEU A 15 4.96 -1.90 -10.44
C LEU A 15 3.89 -1.64 -11.50
N GLU A 16 3.32 -2.70 -12.10
CA GLU A 16 2.26 -2.55 -13.10
C GLU A 16 0.96 -1.98 -12.49
N GLN A 17 0.55 -2.47 -11.32
CA GLN A 17 -0.72 -2.13 -10.69
C GLN A 17 -0.66 -0.82 -9.90
N ALA A 18 0.49 -0.49 -9.31
CA ALA A 18 0.69 0.71 -8.52
C ALA A 18 0.57 2.00 -9.35
N TYR A 19 0.83 1.91 -10.66
CA TYR A 19 0.67 3.01 -11.62
C TYR A 19 -0.73 3.06 -12.27
N ASP A 20 -1.57 2.05 -12.07
CA ASP A 20 -3.00 2.15 -12.40
C ASP A 20 -3.73 2.98 -11.34
N THR A 21 -3.82 4.29 -11.57
CA THR A 21 -4.56 5.22 -10.70
C THR A 21 -5.98 5.49 -11.17
N SER A 22 -6.60 4.56 -11.89
CA SER A 22 -8.02 4.63 -12.30
C SER A 22 -9.00 4.73 -11.14
N GLY A 23 -8.55 4.43 -9.92
CA GLY A 23 -9.35 4.50 -8.70
C GLY A 23 -10.11 3.21 -8.37
N TYR A 24 -9.87 2.12 -9.11
CA TYR A 24 -10.47 0.81 -8.83
C TYR A 24 -9.88 0.10 -7.62
N LEU A 25 -8.67 0.48 -7.18
CA LEU A 25 -7.98 -0.18 -6.08
C LEU A 25 -8.79 -0.20 -4.76
N ARG A 26 -9.38 0.93 -4.37
CA ARG A 26 -10.22 1.01 -3.15
C ARG A 26 -11.48 0.13 -3.28
N PRO A 27 -12.32 0.27 -4.32
CA PRO A 27 -13.43 -0.66 -4.55
C PRO A 27 -13.02 -2.13 -4.56
N THR A 28 -11.87 -2.48 -5.17
CA THR A 28 -11.35 -3.85 -5.19
C THR A 28 -11.00 -4.36 -3.79
N LEU A 29 -10.32 -3.56 -2.96
CA LEU A 29 -10.04 -3.94 -1.57
C LEU A 29 -11.33 -4.17 -0.78
N HIS A 30 -12.29 -3.26 -0.86
CA HIS A 30 -13.55 -3.35 -0.11
C HIS A 30 -14.56 -4.38 -0.66
N ALA A 31 -14.24 -5.07 -1.76
CA ALA A 31 -15.01 -6.20 -2.25
C ALA A 31 -14.61 -7.53 -1.58
N PHE A 32 -13.49 -7.58 -0.85
CA PHE A 32 -13.10 -8.72 -0.04
C PHE A 32 -13.89 -8.80 1.27
N ALA A 33 -13.77 -9.93 1.98
CA ALA A 33 -14.38 -10.11 3.29
C ALA A 33 -13.85 -9.09 4.32
N ASP A 34 -14.71 -8.65 5.23
CA ASP A 34 -14.41 -7.61 6.22
C ASP A 34 -13.18 -7.95 7.08
N GLU A 35 -12.96 -9.24 7.38
CA GLU A 35 -11.80 -9.71 8.13
C GLU A 35 -10.50 -9.45 7.36
N TYR A 36 -10.49 -9.67 6.05
CA TYR A 36 -9.34 -9.41 5.20
C TYR A 36 -9.07 -7.91 5.10
N VAL A 37 -10.11 -7.10 4.88
CA VAL A 37 -10.00 -5.63 4.81
C VAL A 37 -9.45 -5.09 6.13
N THR A 38 -9.96 -5.58 7.25
CA THR A 38 -9.49 -5.21 8.60
C THR A 38 -8.03 -5.61 8.81
N ALA A 39 -7.64 -6.82 8.42
CA ALA A 39 -6.25 -7.27 8.54
C ALA A 39 -5.29 -6.43 7.69
N VAL A 40 -5.66 -6.06 6.45
CA VAL A 40 -4.86 -5.16 5.61
C VAL A 40 -4.73 -3.78 6.27
N LYS A 41 -5.83 -3.25 6.82
CA LYS A 41 -5.83 -1.97 7.53
C LYS A 41 -4.88 -1.97 8.73
N ASP A 42 -5.04 -2.95 9.63
CA ASP A 42 -4.24 -3.06 10.85
C ASP A 42 -2.76 -3.30 10.53
N GLY A 43 -2.48 -4.12 9.51
CA GLY A 43 -1.15 -4.34 9.00
C GLY A 43 -0.50 -3.04 8.53
N LEU A 44 -1.23 -2.22 7.77
CA LEU A 44 -0.72 -0.97 7.22
C LEU A 44 -0.51 0.08 8.32
N GLU A 45 -1.45 0.18 9.28
CA GLU A 45 -1.28 1.05 10.46
C GLU A 45 -0.06 0.66 11.30
N SER A 46 0.16 -0.65 11.49
CA SER A 46 1.32 -1.16 12.21
C SER A 46 2.61 -0.82 11.46
N ALA A 47 2.68 -1.06 10.15
CA ALA A 47 3.85 -0.76 9.33
C ALA A 47 4.18 0.74 9.33
N LEU A 48 3.17 1.61 9.19
CA LEU A 48 3.33 3.06 9.25
C LEU A 48 3.85 3.53 10.62
N ARG A 49 3.42 2.89 11.70
CA ARG A 49 3.83 3.24 13.07
C ARG A 49 5.22 2.73 13.42
N SER A 50 5.54 1.48 13.09
CA SER A 50 6.83 0.85 13.42
C SER A 50 7.96 1.31 12.50
N ARG A 51 7.60 1.80 11.31
CA ARG A 51 8.53 2.09 10.22
C ARG A 51 9.50 0.92 9.92
N GLU A 52 8.98 -0.31 9.96
CA GLU A 52 9.78 -1.53 9.79
C GLU A 52 10.10 -1.93 8.34
N VAL A 53 9.38 -1.36 7.37
CA VAL A 53 9.56 -1.63 5.94
C VAL A 53 10.65 -0.72 5.37
N SER A 54 11.72 -1.32 4.85
CA SER A 54 12.76 -0.59 4.11
C SER A 54 12.41 -0.47 2.63
N THR A 55 13.05 0.48 1.94
CA THR A 55 12.91 0.62 0.47
C THR A 55 13.29 -0.65 -0.26
N GLU A 56 14.41 -1.28 0.10
CA GLU A 56 14.88 -2.53 -0.50
C GLU A 56 13.89 -3.70 -0.29
N ALA A 57 13.27 -3.79 0.89
CA ALA A 57 12.27 -4.81 1.15
C ALA A 57 10.99 -4.59 0.34
N TYR A 58 10.56 -3.32 0.22
CA TYR A 58 9.39 -2.95 -0.57
C TYR A 58 9.63 -3.15 -2.07
N GLU A 59 10.79 -2.74 -2.58
CA GLU A 59 11.20 -2.93 -3.97
C GLU A 59 11.23 -4.41 -4.34
N ARG A 60 11.84 -5.28 -3.52
CA ARG A 60 11.79 -6.74 -3.76
C ARG A 60 10.38 -7.32 -3.78
N LEU A 61 9.42 -6.66 -3.15
CA LEU A 61 8.03 -7.12 -3.07
C LEU A 61 7.20 -6.61 -4.26
N THR A 62 7.57 -5.47 -4.84
CA THR A 62 6.71 -4.70 -5.76
C THR A 62 7.38 -4.28 -7.05
N ASP A 63 8.70 -4.38 -7.18
CA ASP A 63 9.53 -3.77 -8.22
C ASP A 63 9.40 -2.24 -8.32
N VAL A 64 8.91 -1.58 -7.25
CA VAL A 64 8.80 -0.11 -7.16
C VAL A 64 9.95 0.45 -6.34
N GLU A 65 10.74 1.33 -6.97
CA GLU A 65 11.89 1.99 -6.35
C GLU A 65 11.51 3.27 -5.61
N PHE A 66 12.19 3.54 -4.50
CA PHE A 66 12.06 4.77 -3.72
C PHE A 66 13.43 5.32 -3.35
N CYS A 67 13.64 6.63 -3.55
CA CYS A 67 14.91 7.29 -3.23
C CYS A 67 15.25 7.35 -1.74
N SER A 68 14.28 7.18 -0.85
CA SER A 68 14.47 7.16 0.60
C SER A 68 13.33 6.43 1.31
N GLU A 69 13.56 6.02 2.56
CA GLU A 69 12.47 5.50 3.39
C GLU A 69 11.40 6.57 3.62
N ASP A 70 11.77 7.84 3.78
CA ASP A 70 10.79 8.91 3.95
C ASP A 70 9.83 9.03 2.76
N SER A 71 10.30 8.89 1.51
CA SER A 71 9.40 8.92 0.34
C SER A 71 8.50 7.69 0.27
N LEU A 72 9.00 6.51 0.67
CA LEU A 72 8.18 5.31 0.83
C LEU A 72 7.07 5.52 1.87
N TYR A 73 7.40 6.02 3.06
CA TYR A 73 6.41 6.22 4.12
C TYR A 73 5.42 7.33 3.80
N GLU A 74 5.82 8.37 3.06
CA GLU A 74 4.89 9.36 2.52
C GLU A 74 3.89 8.71 1.56
N TYR A 75 4.37 7.87 0.64
CA TYR A 75 3.51 7.12 -0.28
C TYR A 75 2.55 6.17 0.45
N LEU A 76 3.05 5.35 1.39
CA LEU A 76 2.24 4.42 2.16
C LEU A 76 1.18 5.13 3.00
N ASN A 77 1.50 6.30 3.57
CA ASN A 77 0.55 7.10 4.34
C ASN A 77 -0.55 7.68 3.43
N ARG A 78 -0.20 8.16 2.24
CA ARG A 78 -1.18 8.57 1.22
C ARG A 78 -2.06 7.40 0.78
N MET A 79 -1.47 6.21 0.63
CA MET A 79 -2.19 5.00 0.23
C MET A 79 -3.20 4.59 1.31
N TYR A 80 -2.79 4.58 2.58
CA TYR A 80 -3.70 4.36 3.72
C TYR A 80 -4.86 5.36 3.71
N ALA A 81 -4.57 6.64 3.53
CA ALA A 81 -5.60 7.68 3.50
C ALA A 81 -6.57 7.51 2.31
N TYR A 82 -6.07 7.08 1.15
CA TYR A 82 -6.92 6.78 0.01
C TYR A 82 -7.84 5.58 0.27
N LEU A 83 -7.28 4.46 0.74
CA LEU A 83 -7.99 3.19 0.94
C LEU A 83 -9.04 3.26 2.07
N PHE A 84 -8.73 3.96 3.17
CA PHE A 84 -9.52 3.87 4.40
C PHE A 84 -10.12 5.19 4.88
N LEU A 85 -9.61 6.34 4.45
CA LEU A 85 -10.10 7.66 4.87
C LEU A 85 -10.85 8.42 3.76
N GLY A 86 -11.06 7.79 2.61
CA GLY A 86 -11.78 8.38 1.49
C GLY A 86 -11.04 9.53 0.80
N ARG A 87 -9.73 9.72 1.05
CA ARG A 87 -8.96 10.76 0.36
C ARG A 87 -8.78 10.40 -1.11
N GLU A 88 -8.76 11.41 -1.98
CA GLU A 88 -8.51 11.28 -3.40
C GLU A 88 -7.46 12.31 -3.85
N PRO A 89 -6.74 12.07 -4.96
CA PRO A 89 -6.78 10.88 -5.82
C PRO A 89 -5.96 9.69 -5.26
N GLN A 90 -6.08 8.51 -5.89
CA GLN A 90 -5.18 7.37 -5.64
C GLN A 90 -3.72 7.82 -5.84
N PRO A 91 -2.81 7.58 -4.87
CA PRO A 91 -1.44 8.04 -5.00
C PRO A 91 -0.66 7.16 -5.99
N THR A 92 0.11 7.80 -6.85
CA THR A 92 1.13 7.16 -7.70
C THR A 92 2.46 7.07 -6.94
N PRO A 93 3.22 5.97 -7.07
CA PRO A 93 4.61 5.93 -6.62
C PRO A 93 5.47 7.01 -7.31
N PRO A 94 6.63 7.37 -6.73
CA PRO A 94 7.64 8.13 -7.47
C PRO A 94 8.16 7.30 -8.66
N GLY A 95 8.52 8.00 -9.74
CA GLY A 95 9.11 7.41 -10.95
C GLY A 95 10.49 7.94 -11.25
#